data_AF-A0A661ZEV2-F1
#
_entry.id   AF-A0A661ZEV2-F1
#
_cell.length_a   1.000
_cell.length_b   1.000
_cell.length_c   1.000
_cell.angle_alpha   90.00
_cell.angle_beta   90.00
_cell.angle_gamma   90.00
#
_symmetry.space_group_name_H-M   'P 1'
#
loop_
_entity.id
_entity.type
_entity.pdbx_description
1 polymer ?
#
loop_
_entity_poly.entity_id
_entity_poly.type
_entity_poly.pdbx_seq_one_letter_code
_entity_poly.pdbx_strand_id
1 'polypeptide(L)'
;MKKISLILSVVFALAIAFTGCKKDTNLTKADIIPQNFKVDIPNSLTNTAVKSAKDGILNGNDIYGHLTNFIAVGDGAADIVQGIMRAIRQYDLDQAMSFSYQSDEDGRTKNVVIIENSEFEGTTWEYQLTMTDADSETNTDGGKAMQIFWNNSPVKGISILKPYNINRSEQDEWSGENTMYRIDYSEIDAAYDATMKVYISGLVLPDPTIGDNKFAMETMKMFVGKKGDIIDVFGNSNHPNANFFDENTVGFNWAFAAAGDESNDRAVAEVGLPPSNLDETSRTVLLGDFSIYNVFHDELIELGYQEADIQDYLVNTQAPGYFNNDGFVAAGQAPSDAYANAEASMSNLTPYNPVLISNLSIQFKSDDAL
;
A
#
# COMPACT_ATOMS: atom_id res chain seq x y z
N MET A 1 -22.17 -18.50 5.77
CA MET A 1 -21.91 -17.50 4.72
C MET A 1 -22.25 -16.12 5.25
N LYS A 2 -21.33 -15.54 6.02
CA LYS A 2 -21.40 -14.13 6.43
C LYS A 2 -20.71 -13.32 5.35
N LYS A 3 -21.38 -12.26 4.91
CA LYS A 3 -20.91 -11.37 3.84
C LYS A 3 -19.61 -10.73 4.28
N ILE A 4 -18.54 -11.00 3.54
CA ILE A 4 -17.29 -10.23 3.54
C ILE A 4 -17.66 -8.92 2.82
N SER A 5 -18.23 -7.98 3.57
CA SER A 5 -18.36 -6.60 3.13
C SER A 5 -17.08 -5.92 3.58
N LEU A 6 -16.18 -5.78 2.63
CA LEU A 6 -14.94 -5.04 2.71
C LEU A 6 -15.13 -3.75 3.53
N ILE A 7 -14.34 -3.66 4.60
CA ILE A 7 -14.18 -2.51 5.46
C ILE A 7 -13.51 -1.42 4.62
N LEU A 8 -14.30 -0.52 4.05
CA LEU A 8 -13.83 0.70 3.38
C LEU A 8 -14.81 1.85 3.61
N SER A 9 -15.29 1.96 4.85
CA SER A 9 -16.22 3.02 5.26
C SER A 9 -15.97 3.42 6.71
N VAL A 10 -14.71 3.72 7.05
CA VAL A 10 -14.45 4.67 8.13
C VAL A 10 -14.35 6.03 7.46
N VAL A 11 -15.52 6.63 7.25
CA VAL A 11 -15.63 8.08 7.07
C VAL A 11 -15.08 8.66 8.37
N PHE A 12 -13.84 9.14 8.33
CA PHE A 12 -13.17 9.85 9.40
C PHE A 12 -13.92 11.17 9.63
N ALA A 13 -15.05 11.11 10.33
CA ALA A 13 -15.80 12.27 10.75
C ALA A 13 -15.14 12.81 12.02
N LEU A 14 -13.98 13.49 11.87
CA LEU A 14 -13.50 14.35 12.95
C LEU A 14 -14.51 15.47 13.16
N ALA A 15 -15.46 15.25 14.05
CA ALA A 15 -16.34 16.28 14.55
C ALA A 15 -15.62 17.03 15.69
N ILE A 16 -14.47 17.67 15.41
CA ILE A 16 -13.84 18.50 16.43
C ILE A 16 -14.73 19.74 16.66
N ALA A 17 -15.48 19.73 17.75
CA ALA A 17 -16.26 20.88 18.21
C ALA A 17 -15.33 21.91 18.89
N PHE A 18 -14.67 22.75 18.10
CA PHE A 18 -13.96 23.92 18.63
C PHE A 18 -14.95 25.03 19.00
N THR A 19 -15.31 25.10 20.27
CA THR A 19 -15.89 26.33 20.85
C THR A 19 -14.76 27.29 21.22
N GLY A 20 -14.44 28.21 20.30
CA GLY A 20 -13.94 29.54 20.66
C GLY A 20 -12.59 29.98 20.07
N CYS A 21 -12.65 30.68 18.93
CA CYS A 21 -12.12 32.05 18.78
C CYS A 21 -12.58 32.60 17.42
N LYS A 22 -13.09 33.83 17.39
CA LYS A 22 -13.53 34.49 16.15
C LYS A 22 -12.31 34.71 15.26
N LYS A 23 -12.31 34.12 14.06
CA LYS A 23 -11.30 34.37 13.02
C LYS A 23 -11.50 35.77 12.45
N ASP A 24 -10.45 36.59 12.50
CA ASP A 24 -10.32 37.76 11.64
C ASP A 24 -10.19 37.28 10.20
N THR A 25 -11.26 37.45 9.44
CA THR A 25 -11.26 37.35 7.98
C THR A 25 -10.60 38.60 7.44
N ASN A 26 -9.36 38.51 6.94
CA ASN A 26 -8.86 39.25 5.79
C ASN A 26 -7.35 39.05 5.65
N LEU A 27 -6.96 38.11 4.79
CA LEU A 27 -5.79 38.10 3.90
C LEU A 27 -6.03 36.89 3.00
N THR A 28 -5.94 37.04 1.67
CA THR A 28 -5.86 35.91 0.73
C THR A 28 -4.59 35.13 1.05
N LYS A 29 -4.71 34.19 1.99
CA LYS A 29 -3.64 33.30 2.39
C LYS A 29 -3.30 32.43 1.19
N ALA A 30 -2.06 32.45 0.75
CA ALA A 30 -1.60 31.46 -0.21
C ALA A 30 -1.83 30.07 0.40
N ASP A 31 -2.47 29.16 -0.34
CA ASP A 31 -2.68 27.79 0.12
C ASP A 31 -1.33 27.10 0.14
N ILE A 32 -0.77 26.92 1.35
CA ILE A 32 0.54 26.31 1.58
C ILE A 32 0.46 24.81 1.81
N ILE A 33 -0.74 24.23 1.65
CA ILE A 33 -0.97 22.80 1.79
C ILE A 33 -1.12 22.24 0.36
N PRO A 34 -0.41 21.14 0.02
CA PRO A 34 -0.60 20.45 -1.25
C PRO A 34 -2.05 20.04 -1.52
N GLN A 35 -2.53 20.26 -2.76
CA GLN A 35 -3.88 19.85 -3.17
C GLN A 35 -4.02 18.33 -3.27
N ASN A 36 -2.97 17.70 -3.80
CA ASN A 36 -2.87 16.26 -3.93
C ASN A 36 -1.73 15.74 -3.06
N PHE A 37 -1.94 14.55 -2.50
CA PHE A 37 -0.92 13.82 -1.75
C PHE A 37 -1.00 12.30 -2.04
N LYS A 38 -1.61 11.96 -3.17
CA LYS A 38 -1.73 10.60 -3.67
C LYS A 38 -1.74 10.59 -5.20
N VAL A 39 -1.46 9.42 -5.76
CA VAL A 39 -1.69 9.11 -7.17
C VAL A 39 -2.86 8.14 -7.23
N ASP A 40 -3.91 8.48 -7.98
CA ASP A 40 -5.05 7.58 -8.18
C ASP A 40 -4.65 6.35 -9.01
N ILE A 41 -5.09 5.17 -8.59
CA ILE A 41 -4.87 3.90 -9.29
C ILE A 41 -6.19 3.48 -9.95
N PRO A 42 -6.20 3.05 -11.23
CA PRO A 42 -7.44 2.67 -11.92
C PRO A 42 -8.08 1.43 -11.29
N ASN A 43 -9.42 1.33 -11.38
CA ASN A 43 -10.17 0.22 -10.79
C ASN A 43 -9.78 -1.14 -11.36
N SER A 44 -9.32 -1.20 -12.60
CA SER A 44 -8.76 -2.41 -13.20
C SER A 44 -7.57 -3.00 -12.41
N LEU A 45 -6.89 -2.22 -11.57
CA LEU A 45 -5.84 -2.70 -10.66
C LEU A 45 -6.26 -2.78 -9.18
N THR A 46 -7.38 -2.16 -8.79
CA THR A 46 -7.86 -2.13 -7.40
C THR A 46 -9.20 -2.85 -7.18
N ASN A 47 -9.83 -3.37 -8.24
CA ASN A 47 -11.08 -4.10 -8.13
C ASN A 47 -10.83 -5.49 -7.52
N THR A 48 -11.48 -5.72 -6.39
CA THR A 48 -11.39 -6.94 -5.58
C THR A 48 -12.46 -7.98 -5.94
N ALA A 49 -13.25 -7.73 -6.99
CA ALA A 49 -14.25 -8.67 -7.48
C ALA A 49 -13.58 -9.91 -8.10
N VAL A 50 -13.49 -10.99 -7.33
CA VAL A 50 -13.00 -12.29 -7.81
C VAL A 50 -14.09 -12.96 -8.64
N LYS A 51 -13.80 -13.31 -9.90
CA LYS A 51 -14.61 -14.28 -10.65
C LYS A 51 -14.31 -15.65 -10.07
N SER A 52 -15.28 -16.28 -9.41
CA SER A 52 -15.08 -17.56 -8.72
C SER A 52 -14.52 -18.63 -9.66
N ALA A 53 -13.35 -19.17 -9.30
CA ALA A 53 -12.80 -20.38 -9.91
C ALA A 53 -13.74 -21.58 -9.63
N LYS A 54 -13.68 -22.61 -10.48
CA LYS A 54 -14.34 -23.89 -10.21
C LYS A 54 -13.66 -24.55 -9.01
N ASP A 55 -14.44 -24.79 -7.95
CA ASP A 55 -14.19 -25.71 -6.83
C ASP A 55 -12.72 -26.01 -6.48
N GLY A 56 -12.13 -25.22 -5.57
CA GLY A 56 -11.04 -25.64 -4.67
C GLY A 56 -9.62 -25.76 -5.26
N ILE A 57 -9.42 -25.50 -6.55
CA ILE A 57 -8.08 -25.54 -7.18
C ILE A 57 -7.52 -24.13 -7.29
N LEU A 58 -6.42 -23.87 -6.57
CA LEU A 58 -5.63 -22.64 -6.70
C LEU A 58 -5.00 -22.58 -8.10
N ASN A 59 -5.30 -21.52 -8.84
CA ASN A 59 -4.80 -21.29 -10.19
C ASN A 59 -4.37 -19.82 -10.37
N GLY A 60 -3.96 -19.44 -11.59
CA GLY A 60 -3.46 -18.09 -11.85
C GLY A 60 -4.49 -16.98 -11.61
N ASN A 61 -5.79 -17.23 -11.80
CA ASN A 61 -6.83 -16.23 -11.50
C ASN A 61 -6.82 -15.82 -10.03
N ASP A 62 -6.60 -16.79 -9.14
CA ASP A 62 -6.62 -16.54 -7.70
C ASP A 62 -5.39 -15.71 -7.30
N ILE A 63 -4.22 -16.04 -7.87
CA ILE A 63 -2.98 -15.29 -7.63
C ILE A 63 -3.06 -13.85 -8.17
N TYR A 64 -3.57 -13.66 -9.39
CA TYR A 64 -3.81 -12.33 -9.94
C TYR A 64 -4.93 -11.57 -9.19
N GLY A 65 -5.93 -12.27 -8.66
CA GLY A 65 -6.96 -11.67 -7.80
C GLY A 65 -6.41 -11.21 -6.45
N HIS A 66 -5.47 -11.96 -5.85
CA HIS A 66 -4.77 -11.52 -4.66
C HIS A 66 -3.95 -10.25 -4.91
N LEU A 67 -3.29 -10.14 -6.07
CA LEU A 67 -2.55 -8.93 -6.43
C LEU A 67 -3.43 -7.67 -6.35
N THR A 68 -4.63 -7.68 -6.95
CA THR A 68 -5.48 -6.48 -6.97
C THR A 68 -5.94 -6.08 -5.56
N ASN A 69 -6.10 -7.06 -4.66
CA ASN A 69 -6.36 -6.77 -3.24
C ASN A 69 -5.18 -6.02 -2.59
N PHE A 70 -3.94 -6.42 -2.85
CA PHE A 70 -2.76 -5.78 -2.25
C PHE A 70 -2.56 -4.36 -2.80
N ILE A 71 -2.75 -4.16 -4.10
CA ILE A 71 -2.72 -2.82 -4.71
C ILE A 71 -3.85 -1.95 -4.12
N ALA A 72 -5.06 -2.49 -3.95
CA ALA A 72 -6.17 -1.77 -3.33
C ALA A 72 -5.90 -1.38 -1.87
N VAL A 73 -5.22 -2.24 -1.09
CA VAL A 73 -4.77 -1.88 0.28
C VAL A 73 -3.78 -0.70 0.23
N GLY A 74 -2.87 -0.69 -0.74
CA GLY A 74 -1.95 0.42 -0.94
C GLY A 74 -2.64 1.73 -1.34
N ASP A 75 -3.60 1.67 -2.26
CA ASP A 75 -4.43 2.82 -2.66
C ASP A 75 -5.25 3.36 -1.49
N GLY A 76 -5.90 2.48 -0.73
CA GLY A 76 -6.66 2.84 0.47
C GLY A 76 -5.80 3.50 1.56
N ALA A 77 -4.55 3.07 1.74
CA ALA A 77 -3.61 3.74 2.66
C ALA A 77 -3.29 5.18 2.20
N ALA A 78 -3.18 5.42 0.89
CA ALA A 78 -2.96 6.75 0.34
C ALA A 78 -4.20 7.65 0.48
N ASP A 79 -5.41 7.09 0.36
CA ASP A 79 -6.66 7.80 0.61
C ASP A 79 -6.76 8.35 2.04
N ILE A 80 -6.29 7.58 3.03
CA ILE A 80 -6.22 8.04 4.42
C ILE A 80 -5.36 9.30 4.52
N VAL A 81 -4.16 9.29 3.91
CA VAL A 81 -3.25 10.44 3.93
C VAL A 81 -3.83 11.63 3.18
N GLN A 82 -4.45 11.42 2.03
CA GLN A 82 -5.14 12.48 1.29
C GLN A 82 -6.28 13.08 2.13
N GLY A 83 -7.02 12.27 2.89
CA GLY A 83 -8.02 12.71 3.85
C GLY A 83 -7.44 13.56 4.97
N ILE A 84 -6.29 13.16 5.53
CA ILE A 84 -5.59 13.94 6.56
C ILE A 84 -5.12 15.29 6.00
N MET A 85 -4.54 15.33 4.81
CA MET A 85 -4.11 16.59 4.19
C MET A 85 -5.30 17.54 3.94
N ARG A 86 -6.46 16.99 3.55
CA ARG A 86 -7.71 17.77 3.44
C ARG A 86 -8.15 18.32 4.80
N ALA A 87 -8.04 17.53 5.87
CA ALA A 87 -8.36 17.97 7.23
C ALA A 87 -7.42 19.09 7.70
N ILE A 88 -6.11 18.94 7.50
CA ILE A 88 -5.11 20.00 7.80
C ILE A 88 -5.51 21.31 7.13
N ARG A 89 -5.94 21.27 5.86
CA ARG A 89 -6.44 22.46 5.15
C ARG A 89 -7.75 22.98 5.73
N GLN A 90 -8.73 22.11 5.93
CA GLN A 90 -10.06 22.50 6.42
C GLN A 90 -10.00 23.21 7.78
N TYR A 91 -9.06 22.81 8.64
CA TYR A 91 -8.88 23.39 9.98
C TYR A 91 -7.83 24.51 10.03
N ASP A 92 -7.24 24.89 8.89
CA ASP A 92 -6.17 25.88 8.78
C ASP A 92 -4.98 25.55 9.71
N LEU A 93 -4.54 24.30 9.68
CA LEU A 93 -3.37 23.78 10.39
C LEU A 93 -2.09 24.00 9.57
N ASP A 94 -1.87 25.26 9.19
CA ASP A 94 -0.92 25.69 8.17
C ASP A 94 0.08 26.72 8.71
N GLN A 95 0.40 26.62 10.00
CA GLN A 95 1.41 27.45 10.65
C GLN A 95 1.97 26.72 11.86
N ALA A 96 3.14 27.13 12.33
CA ALA A 96 3.70 26.60 13.56
C ALA A 96 2.74 26.83 14.73
N MET A 97 2.33 25.75 15.39
CA MET A 97 1.36 25.79 16.49
C MET A 97 1.44 24.54 17.35
N SER A 98 0.88 24.61 18.56
CA SER A 98 0.73 23.45 19.44
C SER A 98 -0.59 23.52 20.18
N PHE A 99 -1.27 22.37 20.27
CA PHE A 99 -2.51 22.23 21.01
C PHE A 99 -2.73 20.78 21.42
N SER A 100 -3.68 20.58 22.34
CA SER A 100 -4.12 19.25 22.75
C SER A 100 -5.64 19.17 22.62
N TYR A 101 -6.14 17.98 22.30
CA TYR A 101 -7.57 17.70 22.30
C TYR A 101 -7.82 16.30 22.86
N GLN A 102 -9.02 16.07 23.38
CA GLN A 102 -9.46 14.72 23.74
C GLN A 102 -10.11 14.09 22.51
N SER A 103 -9.63 12.92 22.10
CA SER A 103 -10.21 12.15 20.99
C SER A 103 -11.59 11.62 21.41
N ASP A 104 -12.59 11.86 20.58
CA ASP A 104 -13.95 11.34 20.82
C ASP A 104 -14.04 9.81 20.57
N GLU A 105 -13.06 9.23 19.87
CA GLU A 105 -13.05 7.81 19.48
C GLU A 105 -12.50 6.90 20.60
N ASP A 106 -11.46 7.33 21.31
CA ASP A 106 -10.83 6.55 22.40
C ASP A 106 -10.81 7.26 23.76
N GLY A 107 -11.29 8.51 23.83
CA GLY A 107 -11.30 9.31 25.06
C GLY A 107 -9.92 9.76 25.52
N ARG A 108 -8.86 9.52 24.74
CA ARG A 108 -7.47 9.82 25.12
C ARG A 108 -7.06 11.20 24.65
N THR A 109 -6.16 11.83 25.39
CA THR A 109 -5.63 13.15 24.99
C THR A 109 -4.59 12.96 23.90
N LYS A 110 -4.76 13.71 22.80
CA LYS A 110 -3.81 13.78 21.69
C LYS A 110 -3.14 15.15 21.71
N ASN A 111 -1.81 15.17 21.66
CA ASN A 111 -1.02 16.38 21.54
C ASN A 111 -0.62 16.56 20.07
N VAL A 112 -0.82 17.75 19.52
CA VAL A 112 -0.46 18.09 18.15
C VAL A 112 0.52 19.24 18.17
N VAL A 113 1.62 19.11 17.42
CA VAL A 113 2.65 20.13 17.24
C VAL A 113 2.95 20.27 15.76
N ILE A 114 2.93 21.51 15.26
CA ILE A 114 3.37 21.87 13.92
C ILE A 114 4.57 22.79 14.05
N ILE A 115 5.65 22.45 13.36
CA ILE A 115 6.88 23.25 13.29
C ILE A 115 7.27 23.52 11.84
N GLU A 116 8.06 24.57 11.64
CA GLU A 116 8.62 24.94 10.34
C GLU A 116 10.06 24.47 10.20
N ASN A 117 10.53 24.32 8.96
CA ASN A 117 11.94 24.03 8.62
C ASN A 117 12.50 22.78 9.31
N SER A 118 11.70 21.71 9.37
CA SER A 118 12.11 20.46 10.01
C SER A 118 13.03 19.64 9.11
N GLU A 119 14.14 19.15 9.64
CA GLU A 119 15.01 18.22 8.92
C GLU A 119 14.59 16.77 9.13
N PHE A 120 14.42 16.02 8.05
CA PHE A 120 14.17 14.58 8.08
C PHE A 120 14.72 13.92 6.82
N GLU A 121 15.45 12.81 6.98
CA GLU A 121 16.07 12.04 5.88
C GLU A 121 16.87 12.91 4.89
N GLY A 122 17.64 13.86 5.41
CA GLY A 122 18.49 14.76 4.61
C GLY A 122 17.73 15.83 3.83
N THR A 123 16.43 16.00 4.09
CA THR A 123 15.59 17.06 3.49
C THR A 123 15.12 18.03 4.57
N THR A 124 15.24 19.33 4.30
CA THR A 124 14.52 20.36 5.06
C THR A 124 13.10 20.49 4.49
N TRP A 125 12.13 20.19 5.35
CA TRP A 125 10.70 20.28 5.05
C TRP A 125 10.15 21.62 5.50
N GLU A 126 9.28 22.24 4.70
CA GLU A 126 8.64 23.52 5.04
C GLU A 126 7.87 23.39 6.34
N TYR A 127 7.13 22.29 6.51
CA TYR A 127 6.36 22.00 7.70
C TYR A 127 6.49 20.53 8.13
N GLN A 128 6.43 20.32 9.45
CA GLN A 128 6.22 19.02 10.08
C GLN A 128 5.03 19.15 11.04
N LEU A 129 4.04 18.26 10.91
CA LEU A 129 3.03 17.99 11.92
C LEU A 129 3.43 16.71 12.67
N THR A 130 3.31 16.72 13.99
CA THR A 130 3.45 15.53 14.85
C THR A 130 2.27 15.45 15.79
N MET A 131 1.66 14.27 15.85
CA MET A 131 0.60 13.94 16.79
C MET A 131 1.05 12.80 17.69
N THR A 132 0.92 12.97 19.01
CA THR A 132 1.24 11.95 20.02
C THR A 132 0.00 11.62 20.86
N ASP A 133 -0.06 10.39 21.35
CA ASP A 133 -0.97 9.97 22.41
C ASP A 133 -0.33 10.30 23.76
N ALA A 134 -0.90 11.25 24.51
CA ALA A 134 -0.26 11.86 25.69
C ALA A 134 0.11 10.82 26.77
N ASP A 135 -0.75 9.81 26.94
CA ASP A 135 -0.57 8.71 27.89
C ASP A 135 0.53 7.71 27.48
N SER A 136 1.08 7.84 26.27
CA SER A 136 2.03 6.90 25.67
C SER A 136 3.35 7.54 25.31
N GLU A 137 3.58 8.81 25.66
CA GLU A 137 4.79 9.55 25.31
C GLU A 137 6.07 8.94 25.92
N THR A 138 5.93 8.09 26.93
CA THR A 138 7.04 7.34 27.54
C THR A 138 7.43 6.08 26.76
N ASN A 139 6.67 5.69 25.74
CA ASN A 139 6.97 4.54 24.91
C ASN A 139 8.19 4.82 24.02
N THR A 140 8.80 3.77 23.48
CA THR A 140 9.98 3.87 22.61
C THR A 140 9.74 4.72 21.35
N ASP A 141 8.50 4.76 20.86
CA ASP A 141 8.08 5.59 19.72
C ASP A 141 7.70 7.03 20.12
N GLY A 142 7.83 7.39 21.40
CA GLY A 142 7.40 8.67 21.95
C GLY A 142 5.87 8.84 21.93
N GLY A 143 5.10 7.76 21.88
CA GLY A 143 3.64 7.80 21.77
C GLY A 143 3.16 8.37 20.44
N LYS A 144 4.04 8.48 19.43
CA LYS A 144 3.72 9.07 18.13
C LYS A 144 2.63 8.27 17.44
N ALA A 145 1.56 8.97 17.09
CA ALA A 145 0.42 8.47 16.34
C ALA A 145 0.57 8.79 14.85
N MET A 146 1.10 9.98 14.55
CA MET A 146 1.29 10.43 13.18
C MET A 146 2.41 11.46 13.08
N GLN A 147 3.16 11.42 11.98
CA GLN A 147 4.04 12.49 11.55
C GLN A 147 3.84 12.76 10.06
N ILE A 148 3.68 14.03 9.70
CA ILE A 148 3.52 14.46 8.31
C ILE A 148 4.51 15.57 8.02
N PHE A 149 5.24 15.43 6.93
CA PHE A 149 6.18 16.41 6.39
C PHE A 149 5.69 16.83 5.01
N TRP A 150 5.69 18.13 4.71
CA TRP A 150 5.30 18.58 3.38
C TRP A 150 6.00 19.86 2.96
N ASN A 151 6.17 20.00 1.64
CA ASN A 151 6.52 21.22 0.94
C ASN A 151 5.42 21.54 -0.07
N ASN A 152 5.17 22.82 -0.30
CA ASN A 152 4.22 23.26 -1.33
C ASN A 152 4.90 23.63 -2.65
N SER A 153 6.20 23.98 -2.62
CA SER A 153 6.94 24.32 -3.84
C SER A 153 8.40 23.84 -3.79
N PRO A 154 8.73 22.73 -4.47
CA PRO A 154 7.82 21.85 -5.19
C PRO A 154 6.96 20.98 -4.26
N VAL A 155 5.83 20.47 -4.76
CA VAL A 155 4.94 19.60 -4.00
C VAL A 155 5.61 18.25 -3.74
N LYS A 156 5.81 17.95 -2.46
CA LYS A 156 6.25 16.65 -1.96
C LYS A 156 5.91 16.50 -0.49
N GLY A 157 5.91 15.27 -0.01
CA GLY A 157 5.75 15.01 1.41
C GLY A 157 5.87 13.56 1.82
N ILE A 158 5.96 13.36 3.13
CA ILE A 158 6.03 12.06 3.78
C ILE A 158 4.98 12.05 4.88
N SER A 159 4.15 11.02 4.92
CA SER A 159 3.24 10.73 6.03
C SER A 159 3.63 9.40 6.67
N ILE A 160 3.71 9.36 7.99
CA ILE A 160 3.99 8.17 8.79
C ILE A 160 2.87 8.05 9.82
N LEU A 161 2.21 6.89 9.87
CA LEU A 161 1.05 6.64 10.70
C LEU A 161 1.26 5.39 11.54
N LYS A 162 0.80 5.45 12.79
CA LYS A 162 0.70 4.30 13.70
C LYS A 162 -0.73 4.25 14.27
N PRO A 163 -1.65 3.51 13.64
CA PRO A 163 -3.07 3.52 14.02
C PRO A 163 -3.32 3.22 15.48
N TYR A 164 -2.52 2.33 16.09
CA TYR A 164 -2.61 2.02 17.51
C TYR A 164 -2.59 3.25 18.42
N ASN A 165 -1.76 4.25 18.12
CA ASN A 165 -1.71 5.48 18.91
C ASN A 165 -2.73 6.54 18.45
N ILE A 166 -3.28 6.41 17.23
CA ILE A 166 -4.37 7.26 16.74
C ILE A 166 -5.67 6.93 17.47
N ASN A 167 -6.05 5.64 17.48
CA ASN A 167 -7.27 5.15 18.11
C ASN A 167 -7.03 3.77 18.75
N ARG A 168 -7.05 3.73 20.10
CA ARG A 168 -6.88 2.46 20.84
C ARG A 168 -8.15 1.65 21.02
N SER A 169 -9.32 2.25 20.83
CA SER A 169 -10.59 1.55 21.04
C SER A 169 -10.98 0.68 19.85
N GLU A 170 -10.53 1.05 18.64
CA GLU A 170 -10.82 0.35 17.39
C GLU A 170 -9.61 -0.45 16.89
N GLN A 171 -9.11 -1.36 17.73
CA GLN A 171 -8.16 -2.37 17.27
C GLN A 171 -8.94 -3.52 16.64
N ASP A 172 -8.76 -3.73 15.35
CA ASP A 172 -9.26 -4.93 14.68
C ASP A 172 -8.23 -6.07 14.75
N GLU A 173 -8.61 -7.24 14.26
CA GLU A 173 -7.74 -8.43 14.26
C GLU A 173 -6.46 -8.25 13.42
N TRP A 174 -6.42 -7.23 12.56
CA TRP A 174 -5.44 -7.07 11.47
C TRP A 174 -4.46 -5.92 11.72
N SER A 175 -4.85 -4.92 12.52
CA SER A 175 -4.04 -3.78 12.94
C SER A 175 -3.67 -3.91 14.41
N GLY A 176 -2.37 -4.16 14.66
CA GLY A 176 -1.83 -4.34 16.00
C GLY A 176 -1.01 -3.15 16.46
N GLU A 177 -0.45 -3.26 17.67
CA GLU A 177 0.41 -2.23 18.28
C GLU A 177 1.61 -1.85 17.42
N ASN A 178 2.10 -2.75 16.56
CA ASN A 178 3.28 -2.52 15.72
C ASN A 178 2.94 -2.14 14.27
N THR A 179 1.65 -2.07 13.92
CA THR A 179 1.25 -1.73 12.55
C THR A 179 1.58 -0.27 12.26
N MET A 180 2.32 -0.05 11.17
CA MET A 180 2.70 1.28 10.70
C MET A 180 2.52 1.40 9.19
N TYR A 181 2.18 2.61 8.77
CA TYR A 181 2.06 2.99 7.36
C TYR A 181 3.00 4.16 7.09
N ARG A 182 3.60 4.19 5.92
CA ARG A 182 4.30 5.35 5.41
C ARG A 182 3.94 5.59 3.95
N ILE A 183 3.66 6.84 3.60
CA ILE A 183 3.34 7.28 2.25
C ILE A 183 4.28 8.43 1.91
N ASP A 184 5.07 8.26 0.86
CA ASP A 184 5.88 9.32 0.27
C ASP A 184 5.21 9.78 -1.02
N TYR A 185 4.99 11.08 -1.21
CA TYR A 185 4.41 11.68 -2.42
C TYR A 185 5.35 12.72 -3.02
N SER A 186 5.41 12.83 -4.35
CA SER A 186 6.21 13.86 -5.01
C SER A 186 5.80 14.16 -6.46
N GLU A 187 5.86 15.44 -6.84
CA GLU A 187 5.64 15.96 -8.22
C GLU A 187 6.94 16.43 -8.89
N ILE A 188 8.11 15.98 -8.42
CA ILE A 188 9.42 16.43 -8.94
C ILE A 188 10.17 15.38 -9.75
N ASP A 189 9.57 14.22 -9.95
CA ASP A 189 10.19 13.15 -10.71
C ASP A 189 10.32 13.58 -12.19
N ALA A 190 11.45 13.26 -12.83
CA ALA A 190 11.69 13.65 -14.21
C ALA A 190 10.95 12.73 -15.21
N ALA A 191 10.58 11.52 -14.79
CA ALA A 191 9.91 10.51 -15.60
C ALA A 191 8.39 10.50 -15.45
N TYR A 192 7.87 11.01 -14.33
CA TYR A 192 6.46 10.97 -13.95
C TYR A 192 5.94 12.36 -13.57
N ASP A 193 4.66 12.61 -13.87
CA ASP A 193 3.93 13.81 -13.45
C ASP A 193 3.76 13.84 -11.92
N ALA A 194 3.56 12.67 -11.32
CA ALA A 194 3.51 12.48 -9.88
C ALA A 194 3.94 11.05 -9.52
N THR A 195 4.51 10.88 -8.33
CA THR A 195 4.90 9.59 -7.78
C THR A 195 4.40 9.44 -6.35
N MET A 196 4.15 8.19 -5.98
CA MET A 196 3.76 7.78 -4.65
C MET A 196 4.49 6.48 -4.28
N LYS A 197 4.97 6.39 -3.04
CA LYS A 197 5.48 5.14 -2.46
C LYS A 197 4.70 4.83 -1.20
N VAL A 198 4.16 3.62 -1.12
CA VAL A 198 3.43 3.12 0.02
C VAL A 198 4.26 2.05 0.71
N TYR A 199 4.36 2.16 2.03
CA TYR A 199 5.02 1.21 2.91
C TYR A 199 4.02 0.79 3.98
N ILE A 200 3.91 -0.51 4.22
CA ILE A 200 3.10 -1.09 5.29
C ILE A 200 3.99 -2.07 6.04
N SER A 201 3.99 -2.02 7.37
CA SER A 201 4.81 -2.89 8.20
C SER A 201 4.09 -3.28 9.48
N GLY A 202 4.34 -4.50 9.95
CA GLY A 202 3.87 -4.97 11.25
C GLY A 202 2.36 -5.22 11.31
N LEU A 203 1.74 -5.62 10.19
CA LEU A 203 0.38 -6.15 10.22
C LEU A 203 0.33 -7.44 11.05
N VAL A 204 -0.78 -7.64 11.76
CA VAL A 204 -0.96 -8.84 12.58
C VAL A 204 -1.24 -10.02 11.66
N LEU A 205 -0.47 -11.10 11.84
CA LEU A 205 -0.70 -12.35 11.14
C LEU A 205 -1.73 -13.19 11.90
N PRO A 206 -2.91 -13.47 11.33
CA PRO A 206 -3.90 -14.34 11.95
C PRO A 206 -3.43 -15.81 11.92
N ASP A 207 -4.17 -16.70 12.58
CA ASP A 207 -3.91 -18.14 12.53
C ASP A 207 -3.97 -18.65 11.07
N PRO A 208 -2.86 -19.16 10.51
CA PRO A 208 -2.78 -19.55 9.11
C PRO A 208 -3.58 -20.83 8.79
N THR A 209 -4.05 -21.57 9.81
CA THR A 209 -4.85 -22.79 9.63
C THR A 209 -6.32 -22.53 9.31
N ILE A 210 -6.75 -21.26 9.36
CA ILE A 210 -8.15 -20.86 9.16
C ILE A 210 -8.33 -20.26 7.76
N GLY A 211 -8.94 -21.01 6.84
CA GLY A 211 -9.28 -20.51 5.50
C GLY A 211 -8.07 -19.96 4.74
N ASP A 212 -8.21 -18.75 4.18
CA ASP A 212 -7.17 -18.10 3.37
C ASP A 212 -6.18 -17.26 4.21
N ASN A 213 -6.22 -17.38 5.54
CA ASN A 213 -5.33 -16.65 6.44
C ASN A 213 -3.84 -16.94 6.22
N LYS A 214 -3.50 -18.08 5.63
CA LYS A 214 -2.12 -18.38 5.22
C LYS A 214 -1.56 -17.34 4.24
N PHE A 215 -2.41 -16.66 3.48
CA PHE A 215 -2.04 -15.58 2.56
C PHE A 215 -2.10 -14.19 3.20
N ALA A 216 -2.19 -14.09 4.53
CA ALA A 216 -2.11 -12.80 5.21
C ALA A 216 -0.78 -12.10 4.94
N MET A 217 -0.86 -10.78 4.76
CA MET A 217 0.28 -9.92 4.47
C MET A 217 0.85 -9.35 5.77
N GLU A 218 2.17 -9.37 5.94
CA GLU A 218 2.85 -8.75 7.09
C GLU A 218 3.40 -7.35 6.74
N THR A 219 4.06 -7.27 5.58
CA THR A 219 4.72 -6.07 5.09
C THR A 219 4.46 -5.87 3.60
N MET A 220 4.51 -4.61 3.15
CA MET A 220 4.38 -4.25 1.75
C MET A 220 5.20 -3.01 1.42
N LYS A 221 5.78 -2.99 0.23
CA LYS A 221 6.28 -1.76 -0.40
C LYS A 221 5.80 -1.69 -1.83
N MET A 222 5.17 -0.59 -2.20
CA MET A 222 4.64 -0.33 -3.53
C MET A 222 5.05 1.04 -4.02
N PHE A 223 5.46 1.14 -5.27
CA PHE A 223 5.62 2.38 -6.02
C PHE A 223 4.44 2.55 -6.97
N VAL A 224 4.01 3.80 -7.15
CA VAL A 224 3.01 4.23 -8.14
C VAL A 224 3.55 5.48 -8.82
N GLY A 225 3.58 5.49 -10.15
CA GLY A 225 4.00 6.63 -10.95
C GLY A 225 2.97 6.97 -12.02
N LYS A 226 2.57 8.23 -12.11
CA LYS A 226 1.64 8.73 -13.13
C LYS A 226 2.39 9.41 -14.26
N LYS A 227 2.06 9.06 -15.50
CA LYS A 227 2.59 9.70 -16.71
C LYS A 227 1.51 9.82 -17.77
N GLY A 228 0.89 11.00 -17.86
CA GLY A 228 -0.36 11.18 -18.59
C GLY A 228 -1.43 10.23 -18.06
N ASP A 229 -2.00 9.41 -18.94
CA ASP A 229 -3.04 8.43 -18.59
C ASP A 229 -2.48 7.07 -18.15
N ILE A 230 -1.16 6.88 -18.14
CA ILE A 230 -0.52 5.63 -17.72
C ILE A 230 -0.12 5.71 -16.25
N ILE A 231 -0.54 4.72 -15.48
CA ILE A 231 -0.19 4.52 -14.08
C ILE A 231 0.69 3.28 -13.97
N ASP A 232 1.98 3.47 -13.71
CA ASP A 232 2.93 2.39 -13.45
C ASP A 232 2.91 2.02 -11.97
N VAL A 233 2.81 0.72 -11.68
CA VAL A 233 2.75 0.20 -10.31
C VAL A 233 3.72 -0.98 -10.18
N PHE A 234 4.59 -0.97 -9.18
CA PHE A 234 5.42 -2.16 -8.88
C PHE A 234 5.71 -2.25 -7.39
N GLY A 235 5.98 -3.45 -6.92
CA GLY A 235 6.20 -3.65 -5.49
C GLY A 235 6.32 -5.10 -5.08
N ASN A 236 6.38 -5.28 -3.77
CA ASN A 236 6.23 -6.60 -3.17
C ASN A 236 5.34 -6.51 -1.94
N SER A 237 4.57 -7.55 -1.70
CA SER A 237 3.97 -7.86 -0.40
C SER A 237 4.54 -9.17 0.13
N ASN A 238 4.82 -9.22 1.43
CA ASN A 238 5.39 -10.39 2.11
C ASN A 238 4.29 -11.17 2.85
N HIS A 239 4.25 -12.47 2.64
CA HIS A 239 3.27 -13.39 3.20
C HIS A 239 3.99 -14.56 3.89
N PRO A 240 4.42 -14.39 5.16
CA PRO A 240 5.29 -15.35 5.84
C PRO A 240 4.73 -16.77 5.97
N ASN A 241 3.41 -16.89 6.00
CA ASN A 241 2.71 -18.17 6.16
C ASN A 241 2.19 -18.76 4.84
N ALA A 242 2.43 -18.09 3.71
CA ALA A 242 1.91 -18.54 2.43
C ALA A 242 2.59 -19.85 2.03
N ASN A 243 1.80 -20.79 1.54
CA ASN A 243 2.24 -21.99 0.82
C ASN A 243 1.21 -22.30 -0.27
N PHE A 244 1.65 -22.98 -1.33
CA PHE A 244 0.80 -23.35 -2.45
C PHE A 244 0.47 -24.83 -2.39
N PHE A 245 1.41 -25.69 -2.78
CA PHE A 245 1.20 -27.14 -2.86
C PHE A 245 2.04 -27.92 -1.86
N ASP A 246 3.27 -27.49 -1.60
CA ASP A 246 4.12 -28.08 -0.56
C ASP A 246 3.97 -27.32 0.78
N GLU A 247 3.40 -27.97 1.78
CA GLU A 247 3.25 -27.40 3.12
C GLU A 247 4.59 -27.11 3.82
N ASN A 248 5.70 -27.70 3.37
CA ASN A 248 7.03 -27.44 3.91
C ASN A 248 7.69 -26.21 3.29
N THR A 249 7.22 -25.78 2.11
CA THR A 249 7.71 -24.59 1.43
C THR A 249 6.79 -23.42 1.80
N VAL A 250 7.25 -22.63 2.77
CA VAL A 250 6.49 -21.52 3.37
C VAL A 250 7.21 -20.20 3.22
N GLY A 251 6.42 -19.13 3.09
CA GLY A 251 6.91 -17.76 3.05
C GLY A 251 7.21 -17.31 1.64
N PHE A 252 6.24 -16.60 1.05
CA PHE A 252 6.35 -16.07 -0.30
C PHE A 252 6.12 -14.57 -0.33
N ASN A 253 6.79 -13.92 -1.28
CA ASN A 253 6.42 -12.57 -1.69
C ASN A 253 5.50 -12.65 -2.91
N TRP A 254 4.54 -11.74 -3.01
CA TRP A 254 3.96 -11.37 -4.30
C TRP A 254 4.82 -10.24 -4.84
N ALA A 255 5.78 -10.55 -5.69
CA ALA A 255 6.57 -9.56 -6.41
C ALA A 255 5.84 -9.19 -7.70
N PHE A 256 5.58 -7.91 -7.96
CA PHE A 256 4.74 -7.52 -9.09
C PHE A 256 5.21 -6.27 -9.82
N ALA A 257 4.89 -6.24 -11.12
CA ALA A 257 4.97 -5.08 -11.98
C ALA A 257 3.66 -4.99 -12.77
N ALA A 258 3.05 -3.82 -12.80
CA ALA A 258 1.77 -3.56 -13.44
C ALA A 258 1.74 -2.18 -14.07
N ALA A 259 0.88 -2.02 -15.07
CA ALA A 259 0.56 -0.72 -15.63
C ALA A 259 -0.93 -0.64 -15.94
N GLY A 260 -1.54 0.51 -15.63
CA GLY A 260 -2.93 0.81 -15.90
C GLY A 260 -3.08 1.98 -16.85
N ASP A 261 -4.08 1.91 -17.73
CA ASP A 261 -4.59 3.03 -18.53
C ASP A 261 -5.82 3.60 -17.80
N GLU A 262 -5.66 4.78 -17.21
CA GLU A 262 -6.69 5.47 -16.45
C GLU A 262 -7.91 5.83 -17.32
N SER A 263 -7.67 6.22 -18.57
CA SER A 263 -8.72 6.70 -19.48
C SER A 263 -9.66 5.59 -19.95
N ASN A 264 -9.13 4.38 -20.11
CA ASN A 264 -9.87 3.22 -20.58
C ASN A 264 -10.17 2.20 -19.47
N ASP A 265 -9.64 2.42 -18.27
CA ASP A 265 -9.71 1.56 -17.09
C ASP A 265 -9.36 0.09 -17.43
N ARG A 266 -8.16 -0.06 -18.00
CA ARG A 266 -7.57 -1.34 -18.38
C ARG A 266 -6.20 -1.46 -17.76
N ALA A 267 -5.80 -2.67 -17.42
CA ALA A 267 -4.48 -2.87 -16.86
C ALA A 267 -3.86 -4.21 -17.26
N VAL A 268 -2.55 -4.28 -17.07
CA VAL A 268 -1.74 -5.47 -17.26
C VAL A 268 -0.81 -5.62 -16.06
N ALA A 269 -0.54 -6.85 -15.65
CA ALA A 269 0.38 -7.14 -14.57
C ALA A 269 1.16 -8.44 -14.77
N GLU A 270 2.39 -8.47 -14.30
CA GLU A 270 3.20 -9.66 -14.08
C GLU A 270 3.37 -9.88 -12.58
N VAL A 271 3.29 -11.14 -12.16
CA VAL A 271 3.48 -11.55 -10.77
C VAL A 271 4.50 -12.68 -10.74
N GLY A 272 5.45 -12.54 -9.83
CA GLY A 272 6.30 -13.62 -9.37
C GLY A 272 6.06 -13.92 -7.90
N LEU A 273 6.38 -15.15 -7.53
CA LEU A 273 6.19 -15.72 -6.20
C LEU A 273 7.56 -16.17 -5.63
N PRO A 274 8.56 -15.26 -5.48
CA PRO A 274 9.83 -15.64 -4.90
C PRO A 274 9.69 -15.92 -3.39
N PRO A 275 10.53 -16.81 -2.83
CA PRO A 275 10.63 -16.99 -1.38
C PRO A 275 10.93 -15.69 -0.65
N SER A 276 10.35 -15.50 0.53
CA SER A 276 10.50 -14.28 1.32
C SER A 276 11.95 -13.97 1.75
N ASN A 277 12.81 -14.99 1.80
CA ASN A 277 14.22 -14.86 2.15
C ASN A 277 15.14 -14.68 0.93
N LEU A 278 14.60 -14.60 -0.29
CA LEU A 278 15.39 -14.43 -1.50
C LEU A 278 16.01 -13.03 -1.55
N ASP A 279 17.34 -12.98 -1.64
CA ASP A 279 18.12 -11.74 -1.83
C ASP A 279 18.43 -11.56 -3.33
N GLU A 280 17.47 -10.99 -4.07
CA GLU A 280 17.57 -10.81 -5.52
C GLU A 280 16.85 -9.53 -5.99
N THR A 281 17.34 -8.91 -7.06
CA THR A 281 16.80 -7.68 -7.66
C THR A 281 16.52 -7.80 -9.15
N SER A 282 16.92 -8.89 -9.79
CA SER A 282 16.74 -9.13 -11.21
C SER A 282 15.28 -9.38 -11.56
N ARG A 283 14.71 -8.57 -12.47
CA ARG A 283 13.36 -8.80 -13.01
C ARG A 283 13.22 -10.21 -13.59
N THR A 284 14.23 -10.69 -14.32
CA THR A 284 14.19 -12.03 -14.93
C THR A 284 14.07 -13.13 -13.89
N VAL A 285 14.75 -13.00 -12.76
CA VAL A 285 14.62 -13.98 -11.67
C VAL A 285 13.28 -13.80 -10.97
N LEU A 286 12.96 -12.57 -10.54
CA LEU A 286 11.79 -12.30 -9.72
C LEU A 286 10.47 -12.55 -10.44
N LEU A 287 10.34 -12.21 -11.72
CA LEU A 287 9.10 -12.32 -12.51
C LEU A 287 9.16 -13.42 -13.58
N GLY A 288 10.34 -13.92 -13.92
CA GLY A 288 10.53 -15.01 -14.88
C GLY A 288 10.71 -16.34 -14.17
N ASP A 289 11.87 -16.55 -13.53
CA ASP A 289 12.19 -17.81 -12.84
C ASP A 289 11.15 -18.14 -11.77
N PHE A 290 10.77 -17.15 -10.95
CA PHE A 290 9.70 -17.27 -9.96
C PHE A 290 8.32 -16.85 -10.48
N SER A 291 8.05 -16.89 -11.78
CA SER A 291 6.70 -16.65 -12.32
C SER A 291 5.67 -17.62 -11.71
N ILE A 292 4.39 -17.22 -11.69
CA ILE A 292 3.29 -18.08 -11.19
C ILE A 292 3.37 -19.49 -11.81
N TYR A 293 3.52 -19.56 -13.13
CA TYR A 293 3.60 -20.83 -13.86
C TYR A 293 4.76 -21.69 -13.35
N ASN A 294 5.98 -21.13 -13.27
CA ASN A 294 7.15 -21.90 -12.87
C ASN A 294 7.06 -22.38 -11.42
N VAL A 295 6.64 -21.51 -10.48
CA VAL A 295 6.49 -21.91 -9.07
C VAL A 295 5.46 -23.03 -8.91
N PHE A 296 4.31 -22.91 -9.58
CA PHE A 296 3.27 -23.93 -9.51
C PHE A 296 3.71 -25.24 -10.17
N HIS A 297 4.33 -25.15 -11.34
CA HIS A 297 4.86 -26.30 -12.05
C HIS A 297 5.92 -27.02 -11.21
N ASP A 298 6.93 -26.31 -10.72
CA ASP A 298 8.08 -26.90 -10.05
C ASP A 298 7.68 -27.56 -8.72
N GLU A 299 6.83 -26.91 -7.90
CA GLU A 299 6.32 -27.52 -6.67
C GLU A 299 5.53 -28.82 -6.96
N LEU A 300 4.64 -28.82 -7.96
CA LEU A 300 3.85 -30.01 -8.28
C LEU A 300 4.71 -31.15 -8.82
N ILE A 301 5.71 -30.84 -9.65
CA ILE A 301 6.65 -31.85 -10.15
C ILE A 301 7.52 -32.41 -9.00
N GLU A 302 7.97 -31.56 -8.07
CA GLU A 302 8.73 -32.00 -6.88
C GLU A 302 7.89 -32.92 -5.97
N LEU A 303 6.60 -32.66 -5.86
CA LEU A 303 5.63 -33.53 -5.17
C LEU A 303 5.32 -34.83 -5.93
N GLY A 304 5.87 -35.02 -7.13
CA GLY A 304 5.78 -36.25 -7.91
C GLY A 304 4.59 -36.35 -8.86
N TYR A 305 3.86 -35.24 -9.08
CA TYR A 305 2.81 -35.20 -10.10
C TYR A 305 3.40 -35.36 -11.51
N GLN A 306 2.61 -35.85 -12.45
CA GLN A 306 3.01 -35.95 -13.85
C GLN A 306 2.53 -34.73 -14.62
N GLU A 307 3.24 -34.37 -15.70
CA GLU A 307 2.94 -33.20 -16.54
C GLU A 307 1.48 -33.13 -17.02
N ALA A 308 0.91 -34.29 -17.36
CA ALA A 308 -0.46 -34.37 -17.84
C ALA A 308 -1.50 -34.06 -16.74
N ASP A 309 -1.15 -34.27 -15.48
CA ASP A 309 -2.05 -34.16 -14.32
C ASP A 309 -2.06 -32.75 -13.72
N ILE A 310 -1.07 -31.91 -14.06
CA ILE A 310 -0.93 -30.56 -13.46
C ILE A 310 -1.60 -29.46 -14.28
N GLN A 311 -2.14 -29.77 -15.46
CA GLN A 311 -2.65 -28.76 -16.41
C GLN A 311 -3.79 -27.91 -15.83
N ASP A 312 -4.65 -28.49 -14.97
CA ASP A 312 -5.74 -27.76 -14.33
C ASP A 312 -5.24 -26.73 -13.31
N TYR A 313 -4.08 -26.96 -12.69
CA TYR A 313 -3.43 -26.01 -11.76
C TYR A 313 -2.73 -24.87 -12.50
N LEU A 314 -2.28 -25.13 -13.73
CA LEU A 314 -1.53 -24.17 -14.55
C LEU A 314 -2.45 -23.24 -15.36
N VAL A 315 -3.77 -23.38 -15.24
CA VAL A 315 -4.73 -22.48 -15.89
C VAL A 315 -4.49 -21.02 -15.47
N ASN A 316 -4.38 -20.14 -16.46
CA ASN A 316 -4.20 -18.69 -16.30
C ASN A 316 -2.95 -18.26 -15.51
N THR A 317 -1.95 -19.14 -15.36
CA THR A 317 -0.69 -18.83 -14.69
C THR A 317 0.34 -18.12 -15.60
N GLN A 318 0.04 -18.04 -16.91
CA GLN A 318 0.92 -17.38 -17.88
C GLN A 318 0.96 -15.87 -17.67
N ALA A 319 2.15 -15.30 -17.84
CA ALA A 319 2.37 -13.85 -17.75
C ALA A 319 2.26 -13.19 -19.14
N PRO A 320 1.76 -11.94 -19.23
CA PRO A 320 1.14 -11.17 -18.14
C PRO A 320 -0.36 -11.50 -17.97
N GLY A 321 -0.93 -11.08 -16.85
CA GLY A 321 -2.37 -11.04 -16.59
C GLY A 321 -2.99 -9.73 -17.06
N TYR A 322 -4.20 -9.77 -17.61
CA TYR A 322 -4.91 -8.62 -18.16
C TYR A 322 -6.23 -8.37 -17.41
N PHE A 323 -6.52 -7.09 -17.16
CA PHE A 323 -7.62 -6.64 -16.32
C PHE A 323 -8.42 -5.52 -16.99
N ASN A 324 -9.70 -5.45 -16.68
CA ASN A 324 -10.58 -4.33 -17.00
C ASN A 324 -11.40 -3.94 -15.76
N ASN A 325 -12.38 -3.06 -15.90
CA ASN A 325 -13.25 -2.62 -14.80
C ASN A 325 -13.99 -3.78 -14.11
N ASP A 326 -14.16 -4.93 -14.77
CA ASP A 326 -14.81 -6.13 -14.22
C ASP A 326 -13.81 -7.12 -13.56
N GLY A 327 -12.54 -6.72 -13.42
CA GLY A 327 -11.44 -7.51 -12.86
C GLY A 327 -10.65 -8.30 -13.91
N PHE A 328 -10.13 -9.46 -13.52
CA PHE A 328 -9.30 -10.31 -14.38
C PHE A 328 -10.05 -10.78 -15.64
N VAL A 329 -9.35 -10.77 -16.77
CA VAL A 329 -9.90 -11.09 -18.11
C VAL A 329 -9.16 -12.26 -18.76
N ALA A 330 -7.83 -12.24 -18.79
CA ALA A 330 -7.01 -13.24 -19.47
C ALA A 330 -5.58 -13.26 -18.93
N ALA A 331 -4.82 -14.31 -19.28
CA ALA A 331 -3.40 -14.45 -18.97
C ALA A 331 -2.61 -14.87 -20.23
N GLY A 332 -1.35 -14.45 -20.33
CA GLY A 332 -0.43 -14.77 -21.42
C GLY A 332 -0.66 -13.94 -22.69
N GLN A 333 -1.87 -13.95 -23.23
CA GLN A 333 -2.21 -13.24 -24.48
C GLN A 333 -3.17 -12.07 -24.25
N ALA A 334 -2.81 -10.91 -24.78
CA ALA A 334 -3.62 -9.70 -24.70
C ALA A 334 -5.00 -9.91 -25.36
N PRO A 335 -6.11 -9.51 -24.69
CA PRO A 335 -7.45 -9.59 -25.29
C PRO A 335 -7.63 -8.70 -26.53
N SER A 336 -6.84 -7.63 -26.66
CA SER A 336 -6.84 -6.70 -27.80
C SER A 336 -5.60 -5.82 -27.79
N ASP A 337 -5.31 -5.14 -28.90
CA ASP A 337 -4.19 -4.19 -29.02
C ASP A 337 -4.28 -2.98 -28.09
N ALA A 338 -5.44 -2.77 -27.45
CA ALA A 338 -5.64 -1.66 -26.54
C ALA A 338 -4.84 -1.76 -25.23
N TYR A 339 -4.19 -2.90 -24.95
CA TYR A 339 -3.29 -3.08 -23.80
C TYR A 339 -1.84 -2.72 -24.12
N ALA A 340 -1.49 -2.50 -25.38
CA ALA A 340 -0.08 -2.38 -25.83
C ALA A 340 0.71 -1.27 -25.12
N ASN A 341 0.08 -0.13 -24.82
CA ASN A 341 0.74 0.96 -24.11
C ASN A 341 1.08 0.58 -22.67
N ALA A 342 0.14 -0.07 -21.98
CA ALA A 342 0.35 -0.55 -20.62
C ALA A 342 1.40 -1.67 -20.57
N GLU A 343 1.38 -2.61 -21.52
CA GLU A 343 2.39 -3.67 -21.64
C GLU A 343 3.80 -3.09 -21.83
N ALA A 344 3.94 -2.13 -22.74
CA ALA A 344 5.21 -1.48 -23.00
C ALA A 344 5.73 -0.78 -21.74
N SER A 345 4.87 -0.12 -20.97
CA SER A 345 5.26 0.54 -19.72
C SER A 345 5.68 -0.47 -18.64
N MET A 346 4.82 -1.45 -18.36
CA MET A 346 5.03 -2.51 -17.36
C MET A 346 6.34 -3.27 -17.56
N SER A 347 6.74 -3.53 -18.81
CA SER A 347 7.95 -4.29 -19.14
C SER A 347 9.26 -3.65 -18.63
N ASN A 348 9.24 -2.34 -18.34
CA ASN A 348 10.40 -1.60 -17.84
C ASN A 348 10.46 -1.51 -16.31
N LEU A 349 9.45 -1.99 -15.60
CA LEU A 349 9.40 -1.93 -14.14
C LEU A 349 10.21 -3.07 -13.53
N THR A 350 10.55 -3.02 -12.25
CA THR A 350 11.20 -4.16 -11.58
C THR A 350 10.77 -4.15 -10.11
N PRO A 351 10.25 -5.26 -9.58
CA PRO A 351 9.89 -5.36 -8.17
C PRO A 351 11.09 -5.09 -7.25
N TYR A 352 10.81 -4.85 -5.97
CA TYR A 352 11.86 -4.74 -4.96
C TYR A 352 12.44 -6.12 -4.59
N ASN A 353 13.55 -6.07 -3.89
CA ASN A 353 14.19 -7.26 -3.34
C ASN A 353 13.34 -7.88 -2.22
N PRO A 354 12.92 -9.17 -2.33
CA PRO A 354 12.04 -9.82 -1.36
C PRO A 354 12.56 -9.76 0.08
N VAL A 355 13.85 -10.10 0.33
CA VAL A 355 14.38 -10.12 1.70
C VAL A 355 14.36 -8.74 2.37
N LEU A 356 14.49 -7.67 1.59
CA LEU A 356 14.40 -6.30 2.13
C LEU A 356 12.97 -5.92 2.48
N ILE A 357 11.98 -6.44 1.74
CA ILE A 357 10.57 -6.18 2.03
C ILE A 357 10.09 -7.02 3.21
N SER A 358 10.52 -8.28 3.31
CA SER A 358 10.22 -9.13 4.47
C SER A 358 10.81 -8.59 5.77
N ASN A 359 11.95 -7.86 5.70
CA ASN A 359 12.55 -7.19 6.85
C ASN A 359 12.22 -5.68 6.92
N LEU A 360 11.21 -5.22 6.17
CA LEU A 360 10.81 -3.83 6.16
C LEU A 360 10.40 -3.40 7.57
N SER A 361 10.91 -2.25 7.99
CA SER A 361 10.46 -1.58 9.21
C SER A 361 10.27 -0.09 8.92
N ILE A 362 9.29 0.50 9.61
CA ILE A 362 8.97 1.92 9.51
C ILE A 362 9.28 2.55 10.86
N GLN A 363 9.88 3.73 10.85
CA GLN A 363 10.21 4.47 12.06
C GLN A 363 9.80 5.93 11.90
N PHE A 364 9.33 6.52 12.99
CA PHE A 364 9.17 7.96 13.08
C PHE A 364 10.52 8.66 13.11
N LYS A 365 10.54 9.97 12.82
CA LYS A 365 11.68 10.83 13.11
C LYS A 365 11.98 10.75 14.62
N SER A 366 13.24 10.44 14.97
CA SER A 366 13.73 10.51 16.34
C SER A 366 13.85 11.97 16.79
N ASP A 367 13.66 12.21 18.08
CA ASP A 367 13.71 13.57 18.64
C ASP A 367 15.17 14.06 18.85
N ASP A 368 16.16 13.21 18.56
CA ASP A 368 17.61 13.46 18.77
C ASP A 368 18.29 14.30 17.67
N ALA A 369 17.52 15.04 16.87
CA ALA A 369 18.06 15.97 15.86
C ALA A 369 17.63 17.41 16.17
N LEU A 370 18.31 18.01 17.15
CA LEU A 370 18.45 19.47 17.34
C LEU A 370 19.92 19.84 17.49
#